data_AF-A0A9W7ZI99-F1
#
_entry.id   AF-A0A9W7ZI99-F1
#
_cell.length_a   1.000
_cell.length_b   1.000
_cell.length_c   1.000
_cell.angle_alpha   90.00
_cell.angle_beta   90.00
_cell.angle_gamma   90.00
#
_symmetry.space_group_name_H-M   'P 1'
#
loop_
_entity.id
_entity.type
_entity.pdbx_description
1 polymer ?
#
loop_
_entity_poly.entity_id
_entity_poly.type
_entity_poly.pdbx_seq_one_letter_code
_entity_poly.pdbx_strand_id
1 'polypeptide(L)'
;MAHSQAGNRGDAPSWENLRREVRQLQSSLDQSLTRFHQLTSSSGGAAATTSARAHRYPPATSSAVGSSGKRLTGDPSSGAFDTDGISVTATAGPQAVRRAETELDDLLDRLRDVVDAMARVQESRESTGSQVAMRHTLQRNRDVLFDYNKEVQRAKDKARDYRQRSDLLDGHGSLDDMIDMTLTQAYAVRGDLDEQRSILTRGTYALRGLTQRIPGINLLLNKIGYRRRRDQLILCGLIALLLFFLLWYKMG
;
A
#
# COMPACT_ATOMS: atom_id res chain seq x y z
N MET A 1 -55.05 59.60 25.59
CA MET A 1 -53.91 59.14 24.77
C MET A 1 -52.69 59.05 25.67
N ALA A 2 -52.43 57.88 26.24
CA ALA A 2 -51.20 57.61 27.00
C ALA A 2 -50.47 56.49 26.28
N HIS A 3 -49.49 56.86 25.46
CA HIS A 3 -48.44 55.98 24.98
C HIS A 3 -47.15 56.43 25.68
N SER A 4 -46.93 55.89 26.88
CA SER A 4 -45.66 56.02 27.58
C SER A 4 -44.89 54.71 27.43
N GLN A 5 -43.94 54.74 26.49
CA GLN A 5 -42.57 54.26 26.66
C GLN A 5 -42.33 53.37 27.90
N ALA A 6 -42.22 52.06 27.65
CA ALA A 6 -41.55 51.13 28.56
C ALA A 6 -40.30 50.61 27.85
N GLY A 7 -39.30 51.49 27.72
CA GLY A 7 -37.93 51.10 27.41
C GLY A 7 -37.17 50.87 28.72
N ASN A 8 -36.37 49.80 28.75
CA ASN A 8 -35.28 49.55 29.69
C ASN A 8 -35.64 48.84 31.02
N ARG A 9 -35.86 47.52 30.95
CA ARG A 9 -35.42 46.58 32.00
C ARG A 9 -34.42 45.66 31.33
N GLY A 10 -33.23 45.45 31.89
CA GLY A 10 -32.21 44.57 31.31
C GLY A 10 -32.82 43.24 30.86
N ASP A 11 -32.95 43.07 29.54
CA ASP A 11 -33.74 42.01 28.94
C ASP A 11 -33.00 40.68 29.07
N ALA A 12 -33.24 39.96 30.16
CA ALA A 12 -32.97 38.53 30.19
C ALA A 12 -33.52 37.91 28.90
N PRO A 13 -32.76 37.04 28.20
CA PRO A 13 -33.14 36.56 26.88
C PRO A 13 -34.57 36.04 26.91
N SER A 14 -35.44 36.70 26.15
CA SER A 14 -36.86 36.39 26.23
C SER A 14 -37.05 34.92 25.85
N TRP A 15 -37.82 34.18 26.63
CA TRP A 15 -38.04 32.74 26.43
C TRP A 15 -38.38 32.36 24.98
N GLU A 16 -39.13 33.21 24.28
CA GLU A 16 -39.50 32.98 22.88
C GLU A 16 -38.32 33.20 21.91
N ASN A 17 -37.39 34.11 22.22
CA ASN A 17 -36.15 34.26 21.45
C ASN A 17 -35.28 32.99 21.57
N LEU A 18 -35.12 32.46 22.79
CA LEU A 18 -34.37 31.22 23.03
C LEU A 18 -34.99 30.03 22.28
N ARG A 19 -36.32 29.93 22.23
CA ARG A 19 -37.00 28.87 21.45
C ARG A 19 -36.77 28.98 19.95
N ARG A 20 -36.74 30.20 19.40
CA ARG A 20 -36.42 30.40 17.98
C ARG A 20 -34.97 30.01 17.69
N GLU A 21 -34.06 30.41 18.57
CA GLU A 21 -32.65 30.07 18.47
C GLU A 21 -32.42 28.56 18.52
N VAL A 22 -33.07 27.84 19.43
CA VAL A 22 -33.05 26.37 19.48
C VAL A 22 -33.49 25.75 18.15
N ARG A 23 -34.60 26.22 17.57
CA ARG A 23 -35.07 25.68 16.28
C ARG A 23 -34.09 25.96 15.13
N GLN A 24 -33.48 27.14 15.14
CA GLN A 24 -32.47 27.51 14.14
C GLN A 24 -31.23 26.62 14.29
N LEU A 25 -30.74 26.43 15.51
CA LEU A 25 -29.60 25.56 15.80
C LEU A 25 -29.91 24.11 15.41
N GLN A 26 -31.08 23.57 15.77
CA GLN A 26 -31.52 22.23 15.34
C GLN A 26 -31.50 22.08 13.82
N SER A 27 -32.08 23.04 13.08
CA SER A 27 -32.08 22.99 11.62
C SER A 27 -30.67 23.05 11.03
N SER A 28 -29.78 23.86 11.62
CA SER A 28 -28.38 23.92 11.18
C SER A 28 -27.62 22.62 11.48
N LEU A 29 -27.94 21.96 12.59
CA LEU A 29 -27.36 20.68 13.01
C LEU A 29 -27.79 19.56 12.06
N ASP A 30 -29.06 19.51 11.66
CA ASP A 30 -29.57 18.56 10.66
C ASP A 30 -28.88 18.72 9.29
N GLN A 31 -28.74 19.97 8.82
CA GLN A 31 -28.03 20.27 7.58
C GLN A 31 -26.55 19.85 7.67
N SER A 32 -25.93 20.13 8.81
CA SER A 32 -24.53 19.77 9.10
C SER A 32 -24.31 18.25 9.16
N LEU A 33 -25.21 17.52 9.81
CA LEU A 33 -25.21 16.05 9.88
C LEU A 33 -25.36 15.46 8.48
N THR A 34 -26.27 16.00 7.68
CA THR A 34 -26.52 15.53 6.32
C THR A 34 -25.28 15.70 5.44
N ARG A 35 -24.66 16.89 5.41
CA ARG A 35 -23.40 17.08 4.67
C ARG A 35 -22.29 16.19 5.23
N PHE A 36 -22.22 15.98 6.54
CA PHE A 36 -21.20 15.15 7.16
C PHE A 36 -21.36 13.69 6.73
N HIS A 37 -22.57 13.17 6.72
CA HIS A 37 -22.89 11.85 6.16
C HIS A 37 -22.55 11.74 4.67
N GLN A 38 -22.76 12.80 3.88
CA GLN A 38 -22.38 12.82 2.46
C GLN A 38 -20.85 12.83 2.26
N LEU A 39 -20.12 13.63 3.05
CA LEU A 39 -18.65 13.70 2.98
C LEU A 39 -18.00 12.38 3.45
N THR A 40 -18.54 11.77 4.50
CA THR A 40 -18.05 10.48 5.00
C THR A 40 -18.36 9.33 4.04
N SER A 41 -19.58 9.26 3.50
CA SER A 41 -19.96 8.22 2.54
C SER A 41 -19.25 8.34 1.20
N SER A 42 -19.06 9.56 0.68
CA SER A 42 -18.27 9.78 -0.54
C SER A 42 -16.79 9.42 -0.36
N SER A 43 -16.22 9.63 0.84
CA SER A 43 -14.85 9.17 1.14
C SER A 43 -14.72 7.64 1.21
N GLY A 44 -15.77 6.92 1.63
CA GLY A 44 -15.75 5.46 1.77
C GLY A 44 -16.19 4.68 0.53
N GLY A 45 -16.97 5.28 -0.38
CA GLY A 45 -17.53 4.61 -1.56
C GLY A 45 -16.55 4.38 -2.71
N ALA A 46 -15.51 5.20 -2.83
CA ALA A 46 -14.53 5.06 -3.92
C ALA A 46 -13.61 3.84 -3.75
N ALA A 47 -13.35 3.39 -2.52
CA ALA A 47 -12.45 2.26 -2.25
C ALA A 47 -13.08 0.87 -2.55
N ALA A 48 -14.41 0.76 -2.56
CA ALA A 48 -15.08 -0.53 -2.76
C ALA A 48 -15.20 -0.96 -4.24
N THR A 49 -14.96 -0.05 -5.20
CA THR A 49 -15.11 -0.34 -6.63
C THR A 49 -13.79 -0.65 -7.35
N THR A 50 -12.64 -0.44 -6.70
CA THR A 50 -11.32 -0.75 -7.28
C THR A 50 -10.81 -2.16 -6.94
N SER A 51 -11.42 -2.85 -5.96
CA SER A 51 -11.07 -4.23 -5.58
C SER A 51 -11.69 -5.31 -6.49
N ALA A 52 -11.83 -5.04 -7.79
CA ALA A 52 -12.18 -6.04 -8.81
C ALA A 52 -11.11 -6.18 -9.91
N ARG A 53 -9.97 -5.48 -9.78
CA ARG A 53 -8.88 -5.53 -10.77
C ARG A 53 -7.51 -5.75 -10.13
N ALA A 54 -7.36 -6.84 -9.39
CA ALA A 54 -6.04 -7.34 -9.02
C ALA A 54 -6.01 -8.87 -9.19
N HIS A 55 -4.98 -9.33 -9.90
CA HIS A 55 -4.55 -10.71 -10.08
C HIS A 55 -5.35 -11.66 -10.99
N ARG A 56 -5.25 -11.43 -12.31
CA ARG A 56 -5.31 -12.52 -13.30
C ARG A 56 -3.87 -13.01 -13.57
N TYR A 57 -3.35 -13.90 -12.72
CA TYR A 57 -2.19 -14.74 -13.08
C TYR A 57 -2.73 -16.01 -13.76
N PRO A 58 -2.39 -16.32 -15.02
CA PRO A 58 -2.67 -17.64 -15.57
C PRO A 58 -1.66 -18.66 -15.02
N PRO A 59 -2.08 -19.89 -14.65
CA PRO A 59 -1.14 -20.94 -14.28
C PRO A 59 -0.40 -21.41 -15.53
N ALA A 60 0.93 -21.47 -15.43
CA ALA A 60 1.76 -22.12 -16.42
C ALA A 60 1.42 -23.62 -16.47
N THR A 61 0.89 -24.08 -17.60
CA THR A 61 0.96 -25.49 -17.97
C THR A 61 1.84 -25.60 -19.21
N SER A 62 2.94 -26.32 -19.04
CA SER A 62 3.84 -26.74 -20.09
C SER A 62 3.12 -27.59 -21.13
N SER A 63 3.22 -27.26 -22.42
CA SER A 63 3.42 -28.28 -23.48
C SER A 63 3.77 -27.66 -24.83
N ALA A 64 4.66 -28.37 -25.52
CA ALA A 64 4.80 -28.49 -26.99
C ALA A 64 5.42 -27.33 -27.79
N VAL A 65 6.74 -27.48 -27.99
CA VAL A 65 7.43 -27.60 -29.30
C VAL A 65 6.52 -27.52 -30.54
N GLY A 66 6.83 -26.59 -31.46
CA GLY A 66 6.18 -26.52 -32.79
C GLY A 66 6.66 -25.37 -33.69
N SER A 67 7.67 -25.67 -34.50
CA SER A 67 8.19 -25.04 -35.74
C SER A 67 7.36 -23.97 -36.51
N SER A 68 8.11 -22.97 -37.00
CA SER A 68 7.99 -22.27 -38.30
C SER A 68 6.93 -21.17 -38.54
N GLY A 69 7.45 -19.96 -38.81
CA GLY A 69 7.14 -19.26 -40.06
C GLY A 69 6.38 -17.93 -39.97
N LYS A 70 6.98 -16.92 -40.61
CA LYS A 70 6.35 -15.78 -41.31
C LYS A 70 6.14 -14.47 -40.51
N ARG A 71 7.17 -13.61 -40.63
CA ARG A 71 7.07 -12.13 -40.64
C ARG A 71 6.06 -11.68 -41.72
N LEU A 72 5.29 -10.63 -41.45
CA LEU A 72 4.86 -9.55 -42.35
C LEU A 72 4.06 -8.49 -41.52
N THR A 73 4.47 -7.22 -41.63
CA THR A 73 3.68 -5.96 -41.66
C THR A 73 2.58 -5.77 -40.59
N GLY A 74 2.64 -4.81 -39.66
CA GLY A 74 2.71 -3.37 -39.91
C GLY A 74 1.30 -2.77 -40.03
N ASP A 75 0.64 -2.48 -38.90
CA ASP A 75 -0.04 -1.21 -38.50
C ASP A 75 -0.90 -1.44 -37.24
N PRO A 76 -0.92 -0.50 -36.28
CA PRO A 76 -2.21 0.01 -35.84
C PRO A 76 -2.17 1.53 -35.63
N SER A 77 -2.72 2.26 -36.59
CA SER A 77 -3.15 3.65 -36.40
C SER A 77 -4.49 3.71 -35.65
N SER A 78 -4.57 4.71 -34.77
CA SER A 78 -5.79 5.36 -34.25
C SER A 78 -6.73 4.53 -33.37
N GLY A 79 -6.41 4.50 -32.09
CA GLY A 79 -7.37 4.41 -31.00
C GLY A 79 -6.92 5.36 -29.89
N ALA A 80 -7.00 6.66 -30.16
CA ALA A 80 -6.76 7.70 -29.15
C ALA A 80 -7.74 7.44 -28.00
N PHE A 81 -7.18 7.01 -26.87
CA PHE A 81 -7.92 6.87 -25.62
C PHE A 81 -8.07 8.28 -25.05
N ASP A 82 -9.19 8.92 -25.38
CA ASP A 82 -9.62 10.18 -24.79
C ASP A 82 -9.75 9.98 -23.27
N THR A 83 -8.78 10.54 -22.55
CA THR A 83 -8.75 10.63 -21.09
C THR A 83 -9.32 11.96 -20.61
N ASP A 84 -10.12 12.64 -21.43
CA ASP A 84 -10.90 13.82 -21.04
C ASP A 84 -12.20 13.37 -20.39
N GLY A 85 -12.05 12.90 -19.16
CA GLY A 85 -13.15 12.45 -18.33
C GLY A 85 -12.73 12.05 -16.92
N ILE A 86 -11.53 12.46 -16.47
CA ILE A 86 -11.21 12.43 -15.05
C ILE A 86 -11.98 13.60 -14.42
N SER A 87 -13.28 13.41 -14.19
CA SER A 87 -13.89 14.06 -13.05
C SER A 87 -13.22 13.45 -11.82
N VAL A 88 -12.09 14.03 -11.44
CA VAL A 88 -11.66 14.07 -10.04
C VAL A 88 -12.83 14.76 -9.35
N THR A 89 -13.90 14.04 -9.04
CA THR A 89 -14.86 14.44 -8.03
C THR A 89 -13.99 14.58 -6.81
N ALA A 90 -13.61 15.83 -6.52
CA ALA A 90 -12.67 16.22 -5.50
C ALA A 90 -12.87 15.29 -4.32
N THR A 91 -11.91 14.38 -4.09
CA THR A 91 -11.90 13.52 -2.91
C THR A 91 -12.10 14.50 -1.76
N ALA A 92 -13.28 14.49 -1.14
CA ALA A 92 -13.58 15.39 -0.06
C ALA A 92 -12.55 15.06 1.01
N GLY A 93 -11.51 15.89 1.09
CA GLY A 93 -10.29 15.48 1.76
C GLY A 93 -10.59 15.17 3.23
N PRO A 94 -9.76 14.34 3.90
CA PRO A 94 -9.92 14.06 5.32
C PRO A 94 -10.04 15.35 6.18
N GLN A 95 -9.50 16.47 5.69
CA GLN A 95 -9.65 17.81 6.25
C GLN A 95 -11.08 18.38 6.20
N ALA A 96 -11.84 18.15 5.11
CA ALA A 96 -13.22 18.59 4.99
C ALA A 96 -14.13 17.86 5.98
N VAL A 97 -13.91 16.56 6.16
CA VAL A 97 -14.60 15.75 7.17
C VAL A 97 -14.29 16.26 8.57
N ARG A 98 -13.01 16.53 8.90
CA ARG A 98 -12.61 17.08 10.21
C ARG A 98 -13.22 18.46 10.50
N ARG A 99 -13.28 19.34 9.50
CA ARG A 99 -13.92 20.66 9.64
C ARG A 99 -15.42 20.53 9.93
N ALA A 100 -16.10 19.61 9.25
CA ALA A 100 -17.50 19.34 9.52
C ALA A 100 -17.71 18.70 10.91
N GLU A 101 -16.76 17.89 11.43
CA GLU A 101 -16.79 17.38 12.81
C GLU A 101 -16.71 18.52 13.84
N THR A 102 -15.79 19.46 13.66
CA THR A 102 -15.66 20.60 14.59
C THR A 102 -16.88 21.50 14.55
N GLU A 103 -17.48 21.70 13.37
CA GLU A 103 -18.69 22.52 13.26
C GLU A 103 -19.90 21.83 13.91
N LEU A 104 -19.99 20.49 13.87
CA LEU A 104 -21.02 19.75 14.61
C LEU A 104 -20.86 19.88 16.13
N ASP A 105 -19.63 19.87 16.64
CA ASP A 105 -19.35 20.09 18.06
C ASP A 105 -19.72 21.51 18.50
N ASP A 106 -19.30 22.52 17.74
CA ASP A 106 -19.61 23.92 18.03
C ASP A 106 -21.13 24.18 18.04
N LEU A 107 -21.88 23.55 17.12
CA LEU A 107 -23.34 23.66 17.07
C LEU A 107 -24.02 22.93 18.25
N LEU A 108 -23.50 21.77 18.66
CA LEU A 108 -23.99 21.04 19.83
C LEU A 108 -23.77 21.83 21.13
N ASP A 109 -22.60 22.43 21.29
CA ASP A 109 -22.26 23.22 22.48
C ASP A 109 -23.14 24.48 22.55
N ARG A 110 -23.37 25.17 21.43
CA ARG A 110 -24.32 26.29 21.38
C ARG A 110 -25.75 25.85 21.70
N LEU A 111 -26.20 24.71 21.22
CA LEU A 111 -27.54 24.19 21.53
C LEU A 111 -27.65 23.89 23.03
N ARG A 112 -26.60 23.34 23.64
CA ARG A 112 -26.52 23.11 25.09
C ARG A 112 -26.62 24.41 25.87
N ASP A 113 -25.86 25.41 25.50
CA ASP A 113 -25.87 26.72 26.17
C ASP A 113 -27.26 27.37 26.13
N VAL A 114 -27.96 27.30 24.98
CA VAL A 114 -29.32 27.85 24.85
C VAL A 114 -30.34 27.03 25.66
N VAL A 115 -30.18 25.70 25.73
CA VAL A 115 -31.02 24.83 26.59
C VAL A 115 -30.80 25.12 28.07
N ASP A 116 -29.57 25.39 28.48
CA ASP A 116 -29.23 25.77 29.85
C ASP A 116 -29.71 27.21 30.17
N ALA A 117 -29.67 28.13 29.21
CA ALA A 117 -30.27 29.47 29.34
C ALA A 117 -31.80 29.39 29.49
N MET A 118 -32.47 28.52 28.73
CA MET A 118 -33.89 28.23 28.92
C MET A 118 -34.19 27.69 30.32
N ALA A 119 -33.33 26.83 30.88
CA ALA A 119 -33.50 26.30 32.23
C ALA A 119 -33.44 27.39 33.29
N ARG A 120 -32.48 28.32 33.17
CA ARG A 120 -32.34 29.47 34.06
C ARG A 120 -33.54 30.43 33.98
N VAL A 121 -34.06 30.68 32.77
CA VAL A 121 -35.26 31.50 32.58
C VAL A 121 -36.49 30.84 33.20
N GLN A 122 -36.61 29.52 33.10
CA GLN A 122 -37.71 28.77 33.74
C GLN A 122 -37.64 28.84 35.27
N GLU A 123 -36.46 28.67 35.86
CA GLU A 123 -36.22 28.75 37.31
C GLU A 123 -36.47 30.17 37.85
N SER A 124 -36.11 31.20 37.09
CA SER A 124 -36.38 32.60 37.48
C SER A 124 -37.87 33.01 37.45
N ARG A 125 -38.74 32.23 36.80
CA ARG A 125 -40.15 32.57 36.54
C ARG A 125 -41.14 31.70 37.32
N GLU A 126 -40.72 31.16 38.45
CA GLU A 126 -41.47 30.10 39.15
C GLU A 126 -42.89 30.46 39.63
N SER A 127 -43.31 31.73 39.57
CA SER A 127 -44.58 32.22 40.12
C SER A 127 -45.75 32.37 39.13
N THR A 128 -45.59 32.10 37.82
CA THR A 128 -46.66 32.36 36.82
C THR A 128 -47.23 31.08 36.18
N GLY A 129 -48.56 30.97 36.06
CA GLY A 129 -49.29 29.77 35.57
C GLY A 129 -48.99 29.26 34.15
N SER A 130 -48.10 29.90 33.38
CA SER A 130 -47.60 29.44 32.06
C SER A 130 -46.38 28.50 32.19
N GLN A 131 -46.29 27.75 33.28
CA GLN A 131 -45.09 27.01 33.68
C GLN A 131 -45.03 25.58 33.12
N VAL A 132 -46.17 24.91 33.01
CA VAL A 132 -46.26 23.50 32.59
C VAL A 132 -45.83 23.34 31.13
N ALA A 133 -46.31 24.21 30.23
CA ALA A 133 -45.92 24.21 28.83
C ALA A 133 -44.42 24.52 28.64
N MET A 134 -43.87 25.38 29.51
CA MET A 134 -42.46 25.76 29.50
C MET A 134 -41.55 24.60 29.94
N ARG A 135 -41.90 23.95 31.06
CA ARG A 135 -41.24 22.74 31.57
C ARG A 135 -41.24 21.62 30.56
N HIS A 136 -42.38 21.36 29.93
CA HIS A 136 -42.49 20.34 28.88
C HIS A 136 -41.63 20.68 27.64
N THR A 137 -41.63 21.94 27.20
CA THR A 137 -40.80 22.37 26.07
C THR A 137 -39.31 22.21 26.38
N LEU A 138 -38.89 22.58 27.58
CA LEU A 138 -37.51 22.45 28.02
C LEU A 138 -37.07 20.98 28.11
N GLN A 139 -37.93 20.13 28.66
CA GLN A 139 -37.68 18.70 28.73
C GLN A 139 -37.50 18.10 27.34
N ARG A 140 -38.38 18.43 26.39
CA ARG A 140 -38.23 18.02 24.99
C ARG A 140 -36.92 18.50 24.38
N ASN A 141 -36.49 19.72 24.65
CA ASN A 141 -35.22 20.22 24.12
C ASN A 141 -34.00 19.49 24.70
N ARG A 142 -34.07 19.04 25.97
CA ARG A 142 -33.05 18.19 26.58
C ARG A 142 -32.99 16.80 25.95
N ASP A 143 -34.16 16.20 25.69
CA ASP A 143 -34.25 14.90 25.02
C ASP A 143 -33.66 14.98 23.60
N VAL A 144 -34.06 16.00 22.84
CA VAL A 144 -33.55 16.24 21.48
C VAL A 144 -32.03 16.51 21.48
N LEU A 145 -31.51 17.27 22.45
CA LEU A 145 -30.07 17.48 22.59
C LEU A 145 -29.32 16.18 22.86
N PHE A 146 -29.87 15.32 23.71
CA PHE A 146 -29.28 14.00 24.00
C PHE A 146 -29.25 13.13 22.75
N ASP A 147 -30.34 13.12 21.98
CA ASP A 147 -30.41 12.38 20.72
C ASP A 147 -29.40 12.90 19.69
N TYR A 148 -29.27 14.21 19.53
CA TYR A 148 -28.26 14.80 18.64
C TYR A 148 -26.84 14.50 19.08
N ASN A 149 -26.55 14.54 20.39
CA ASN A 149 -25.24 14.17 20.90
C ASN A 149 -24.89 12.72 20.50
N LYS A 150 -25.83 11.80 20.72
CA LYS A 150 -25.68 10.38 20.36
C LYS A 150 -25.52 10.18 18.85
N GLU A 151 -26.26 10.92 18.04
CA GLU A 151 -26.15 10.84 16.58
C GLU A 151 -24.81 11.35 16.07
N VAL A 152 -24.33 12.50 16.56
CA VAL A 152 -23.01 13.03 16.21
C VAL A 152 -21.90 12.07 16.62
N GLN A 153 -21.97 11.45 17.81
CA GLN A 153 -20.98 10.44 18.19
C GLN A 153 -20.98 9.23 17.25
N ARG A 154 -22.16 8.70 16.90
CA ARG A 154 -22.28 7.60 15.92
C ARG A 154 -21.73 7.99 14.55
N ALA A 155 -21.96 9.23 14.12
CA ALA A 155 -21.45 9.73 12.87
C ALA A 155 -19.91 9.79 12.89
N LYS A 156 -19.32 10.29 13.98
CA LYS A 156 -17.86 10.34 14.19
C LYS A 156 -17.22 8.96 14.22
N ASP A 157 -17.84 7.99 14.88
CA ASP A 157 -17.33 6.62 14.94
C ASP A 157 -17.26 5.99 13.55
N LYS A 158 -18.28 6.21 12.71
CA LYS A 158 -18.24 5.80 11.30
C LYS A 158 -17.11 6.49 10.55
N ALA A 159 -16.94 7.80 10.71
CA ALA A 159 -15.85 8.54 10.05
C ALA A 159 -14.46 8.03 10.47
N ARG A 160 -14.28 7.63 11.73
CA ARG A 160 -13.04 7.03 12.25
C ARG A 160 -12.78 5.66 11.64
N ASP A 161 -13.77 4.78 11.56
CA ASP A 161 -13.64 3.46 10.92
C ASP A 161 -13.21 3.59 9.45
N TYR A 162 -13.77 4.55 8.71
CA TYR A 162 -13.34 4.82 7.33
C TYR A 162 -11.89 5.31 7.24
N ARG A 163 -11.48 6.23 8.11
CA ARG A 163 -10.08 6.71 8.14
C ARG A 163 -9.13 5.58 8.47
N GLN A 164 -9.44 4.76 9.48
CA GLN A 164 -8.60 3.63 9.85
C GLN A 164 -8.47 2.62 8.71
N ARG A 165 -9.55 2.35 7.97
CA ARG A 165 -9.47 1.51 6.76
C ARG A 165 -8.60 2.15 5.67
N SER A 166 -8.69 3.46 5.48
CA SER A 166 -7.83 4.17 4.54
C SER A 166 -6.35 4.11 4.94
N ASP A 167 -6.03 4.33 6.21
CA ASP A 167 -4.65 4.31 6.72
C ASP A 167 -4.04 2.89 6.62
N LEU A 168 -4.85 1.85 6.84
CA LEU A 168 -4.41 0.46 6.64
C LEU A 168 -4.13 0.14 5.17
N LEU A 169 -4.90 0.70 4.24
CA LEU A 169 -4.67 0.55 2.80
C LEU A 169 -3.45 1.36 2.33
N ASP A 170 -3.22 2.54 2.90
CA ASP A 170 -2.02 3.34 2.64
C ASP A 170 -0.75 2.64 3.16
N GLY A 171 -0.85 1.98 4.31
CA GLY A 171 0.19 1.10 4.83
C GLY A 171 0.52 -0.08 3.90
N HIS A 172 -0.44 -0.55 3.10
CA HIS A 172 -0.19 -1.55 2.06
C HIS A 172 0.59 -0.96 0.87
N GLY A 173 0.36 0.31 0.52
CA GLY A 173 1.17 1.02 -0.48
C GLY A 173 2.65 1.12 -0.07
N SER A 174 2.93 1.33 1.21
CA SER A 174 4.31 1.30 1.72
C SER A 174 4.96 -0.08 1.61
N LEU A 175 4.19 -1.16 1.61
CA LEU A 175 4.71 -2.52 1.37
C LEU A 175 5.05 -2.70 -0.11
N ASP A 176 4.20 -2.22 -1.03
CA ASP A 176 4.46 -2.24 -2.47
C ASP A 176 5.73 -1.44 -2.81
N ASP A 177 5.93 -0.26 -2.21
CA ASP A 177 7.16 0.52 -2.37
C ASP A 177 8.41 -0.22 -1.85
N MET A 178 8.27 -0.95 -0.74
CA MET A 178 9.36 -1.79 -0.21
C MET A 178 9.63 -2.99 -1.12
N ILE A 179 8.58 -3.61 -1.67
CA ILE A 179 8.69 -4.70 -2.63
C ILE A 179 9.44 -4.23 -3.88
N ASP A 180 9.11 -3.05 -4.42
CA ASP A 180 9.79 -2.47 -5.57
C ASP A 180 11.26 -2.11 -5.27
N MET A 181 11.55 -1.60 -4.07
CA MET A 181 12.91 -1.36 -3.60
C MET A 181 13.71 -2.68 -3.50
N THR A 182 13.13 -3.74 -2.92
CA THR A 182 13.79 -5.05 -2.81
C THR A 182 13.95 -5.75 -4.16
N LEU A 183 12.99 -5.60 -5.08
CA LEU A 183 13.10 -6.04 -6.47
C LEU A 183 14.26 -5.33 -7.17
N THR A 184 14.35 -4.00 -7.01
CA THR A 184 15.45 -3.20 -7.56
C THR A 184 16.80 -3.64 -6.99
N GLN A 185 16.88 -3.86 -5.68
CA GLN A 185 18.08 -4.39 -5.02
C GLN A 185 18.44 -5.79 -5.52
N ALA A 186 17.46 -6.66 -5.75
CA ALA A 186 17.68 -8.00 -6.30
C ALA A 186 18.14 -7.95 -7.76
N TYR A 187 17.64 -7.01 -8.58
CA TYR A 187 18.14 -6.80 -9.94
C TYR A 187 19.58 -6.31 -9.95
N ALA A 188 19.96 -5.42 -9.03
CA ALA A 188 21.35 -4.96 -8.87
C ALA A 188 22.29 -6.11 -8.49
N VAL A 189 21.92 -6.92 -7.48
CA VAL A 189 22.71 -8.08 -7.05
C VAL A 189 22.79 -9.15 -8.15
N ARG A 190 21.72 -9.36 -8.91
CA ARG A 190 21.74 -10.27 -10.06
C ARG A 190 22.72 -9.80 -11.15
N GLY A 191 22.77 -8.49 -11.40
CA GLY A 191 23.76 -7.89 -12.29
C GLY A 191 25.19 -8.15 -11.82
N ASP A 192 25.45 -7.92 -10.53
CA ASP A 192 26.76 -8.19 -9.93
C ASP A 192 27.14 -9.68 -10.00
N LEU A 193 26.18 -10.60 -9.79
CA LEU A 193 26.41 -12.04 -9.92
C LEU A 193 26.66 -12.50 -11.36
N ASP A 194 25.97 -11.92 -12.35
CA ASP A 194 26.21 -12.19 -13.76
C ASP A 194 27.57 -11.64 -14.22
N GLU A 195 27.97 -10.46 -13.71
CA GLU A 195 29.30 -9.90 -13.92
C GLU A 195 30.39 -10.78 -13.26
N GLN A 196 30.20 -11.21 -12.01
CA GLN A 196 31.08 -12.15 -11.31
C GLN A 196 31.18 -13.50 -12.06
N ARG A 197 30.07 -14.00 -12.61
CA ARG A 197 30.05 -15.21 -13.44
C ARG A 197 30.88 -15.04 -14.71
N SER A 198 30.89 -13.85 -15.30
CA SER A 198 31.75 -13.55 -16.45
C SER A 198 33.24 -13.58 -16.08
N ILE A 199 33.59 -13.15 -14.86
CA ILE A 199 34.97 -13.19 -14.33
C ILE A 199 35.39 -14.64 -14.03
N LEU A 200 34.50 -15.44 -13.42
CA LEU A 200 34.75 -16.86 -13.17
C LEU A 200 34.90 -17.64 -14.48
N THR A 201 34.09 -17.33 -15.48
CA THR A 201 34.16 -17.92 -16.82
C THR A 201 35.45 -17.50 -17.54
N ARG A 202 35.88 -16.24 -17.40
CA ARG A 202 37.21 -15.80 -17.84
C ARG A 202 38.33 -16.53 -17.08
N GLY A 203 38.15 -16.82 -15.80
CA GLY A 203 39.06 -17.62 -15.00
C GLY A 203 39.19 -19.07 -15.49
N THR A 204 38.09 -19.72 -15.87
CA THR A 204 38.14 -21.08 -16.43
C THR A 204 38.84 -21.11 -17.80
N TYR A 205 38.67 -20.07 -18.63
CA TYR A 205 39.41 -19.93 -19.88
C TYR A 205 40.89 -19.54 -19.67
N ALA A 206 41.18 -18.70 -18.68
CA ALA A 206 42.55 -18.34 -18.30
C ALA A 206 43.32 -19.55 -17.75
N LEU A 207 42.66 -20.40 -16.96
CA LEU A 207 43.19 -21.69 -16.52
C LEU A 207 43.44 -22.63 -17.71
N ARG A 208 42.51 -22.68 -18.68
CA ARG A 208 42.68 -23.46 -19.92
C ARG A 208 43.79 -22.91 -20.82
N GLY A 209 44.04 -21.61 -20.80
CA GLY A 209 45.17 -20.95 -21.46
C GLY A 209 46.51 -21.13 -20.73
N LEU A 210 46.48 -21.24 -19.40
CA LEU A 210 47.62 -21.67 -18.59
C LEU A 210 48.01 -23.12 -18.92
N THR A 211 47.05 -24.00 -19.21
CA THR A 211 47.33 -25.35 -19.73
C THR A 211 48.04 -25.33 -21.10
N GLN A 212 47.85 -24.29 -21.91
CA GLN A 212 48.59 -24.08 -23.17
C GLN A 212 49.95 -23.38 -22.98
N ARG A 213 50.19 -22.73 -21.84
CA ARG A 213 51.46 -22.10 -21.47
C ARG A 213 52.33 -22.92 -20.50
N ILE A 214 51.98 -24.18 -20.27
CA ILE A 214 52.93 -25.18 -19.77
C ILE A 214 53.36 -26.08 -20.94
N PRO A 215 54.20 -25.60 -21.89
CA PRO A 215 54.97 -26.50 -22.73
C PRO A 215 56.05 -27.14 -21.85
N GLY A 216 55.69 -28.22 -21.16
CA GLY A 216 56.59 -28.81 -20.15
C GLY A 216 56.12 -30.12 -19.55
N ILE A 217 54.82 -30.43 -19.59
CA ILE A 217 54.33 -31.75 -19.17
C ILE A 217 54.81 -32.83 -20.14
N ASN A 218 54.92 -32.54 -21.45
CA ASN A 218 55.52 -33.46 -22.42
C ASN A 218 57.02 -33.68 -22.19
N LEU A 219 57.76 -32.68 -21.67
CA LEU A 219 59.18 -32.83 -21.32
C LEU A 219 59.38 -33.59 -20.00
N LEU A 220 58.54 -33.37 -19.00
CA LEU A 220 58.59 -34.10 -17.74
C LEU A 220 58.15 -35.56 -17.91
N LEU A 221 57.23 -35.84 -18.84
CA LEU A 221 56.85 -37.20 -19.23
C LEU A 221 58.01 -37.91 -19.95
N ASN A 222 58.73 -37.21 -20.83
CA ASN A 222 59.93 -37.76 -21.49
C ASN A 222 61.10 -37.95 -20.51
N LYS A 223 61.19 -37.13 -19.45
CA LYS A 223 62.24 -37.21 -18.42
C LYS A 223 61.98 -38.31 -17.37
N ILE A 224 60.73 -38.70 -17.16
CA ILE A 224 60.34 -39.85 -16.31
C ILE A 224 60.54 -41.20 -17.02
N GLY A 225 60.46 -41.25 -18.35
CA GLY A 225 60.65 -42.48 -19.13
C GLY A 225 62.09 -43.00 -19.22
N TYR A 226 63.10 -42.24 -18.78
CA TYR A 226 64.50 -42.61 -19.03
C TYR A 226 65.00 -43.74 -18.11
N ARG A 227 64.49 -43.86 -16.88
CA ARG A 227 64.85 -44.99 -16.00
C ARG A 227 64.24 -46.30 -16.51
N ARG A 228 62.99 -46.27 -16.98
CA ARG A 228 62.27 -47.47 -17.44
C ARG A 228 62.75 -48.00 -18.80
N ARG A 229 63.23 -47.12 -19.68
CA ARG A 229 63.83 -47.52 -20.97
C ARG A 229 65.19 -48.22 -20.82
N ARG A 230 66.01 -47.84 -19.83
CA ARG A 230 67.30 -48.50 -19.57
C ARG A 230 67.12 -49.96 -19.16
N ASP A 231 66.20 -50.22 -18.23
CA ASP A 231 65.94 -51.58 -17.75
C ASP A 231 65.36 -52.48 -18.86
N GLN A 232 64.49 -51.93 -19.73
CA GLN A 232 63.99 -52.67 -20.90
C GLN A 232 65.08 -52.99 -21.92
N LEU A 233 66.02 -52.08 -22.18
CA LEU A 233 67.13 -52.36 -23.09
C LEU A 233 68.07 -53.45 -22.55
N ILE A 234 68.32 -53.46 -21.23
CA ILE A 234 69.12 -54.52 -20.58
C ILE A 234 68.40 -55.88 -20.70
N LEU A 235 67.09 -55.94 -20.44
CA LEU A 235 66.30 -57.17 -20.53
C LEU A 235 66.30 -57.74 -21.97
N CYS A 236 66.04 -56.90 -22.97
CA CYS A 236 66.06 -57.31 -24.38
C CYS A 236 67.45 -57.82 -24.80
N GLY A 237 68.53 -57.16 -24.34
CA GLY A 237 69.90 -57.60 -24.58
C GLY A 237 70.20 -58.97 -23.96
N LEU A 238 69.78 -59.21 -22.71
CA LEU A 238 69.92 -60.51 -22.04
C LEU A 238 69.20 -61.63 -22.79
N ILE A 239 67.97 -61.39 -23.22
CA ILE A 239 67.19 -62.38 -23.98
C ILE A 239 67.86 -62.68 -25.33
N ALA A 240 68.32 -61.66 -26.05
CA ALA A 240 69.01 -61.85 -27.34
C ALA A 240 70.32 -62.63 -27.18
N LEU A 241 71.12 -62.33 -26.15
CA LEU A 241 72.36 -63.04 -25.85
C LEU A 241 72.11 -64.49 -25.43
N LEU A 242 71.08 -64.73 -24.61
CA LEU A 242 70.70 -66.09 -24.17
C LEU A 242 70.24 -66.95 -25.37
N LEU A 243 69.42 -66.38 -26.25
CA LEU A 243 69.00 -67.07 -27.47
C LEU A 243 70.17 -67.36 -28.40
N PHE A 244 71.08 -66.40 -28.58
CA PHE A 244 72.28 -66.58 -29.39
C PHE A 244 73.15 -67.73 -28.86
N PHE A 245 73.41 -67.77 -27.55
CA PHE A 245 74.22 -68.81 -26.92
C PHE A 245 73.54 -70.19 -27.00
N LEU A 246 72.21 -70.25 -26.88
CA LEU A 246 71.45 -71.49 -27.02
C LEU A 246 71.44 -72.01 -28.46
N LEU A 247 71.37 -71.09 -29.44
CA LEU A 247 71.47 -71.44 -30.86
C LEU A 247 72.87 -71.94 -31.19
N TRP A 248 73.90 -71.29 -30.64
CA TRP A 248 75.30 -71.72 -30.78
C TRP A 248 75.51 -73.11 -30.15
N TYR A 249 75.02 -73.33 -28.92
CA TYR A 249 75.08 -74.63 -28.24
C TYR A 249 74.28 -75.74 -28.94
N LYS A 250 73.19 -75.39 -29.64
CA LYS A 250 72.42 -76.38 -30.40
C LYS A 250 73.08 -76.74 -31.73
N MET A 251 73.74 -75.78 -32.38
CA MET A 251 74.36 -75.95 -33.71
C MET A 251 75.83 -76.42 -33.65
N GLY A 252 76.50 -76.29 -32.51
CA GLY A 252 77.84 -76.84 -32.26
C GLY A 252 77.76 -78.13 -31.48
#